data_AF-A0A7X7V196-F1
#
_entry.id   AF-A0A7X7V196-F1
#
_cell.length_a   1.000
_cell.length_b   1.000
_cell.length_c   1.000
_cell.angle_alpha   90.00
_cell.angle_beta   90.00
_cell.angle_gamma   90.00
#
_symmetry.space_group_name_H-M   'P 1'
#
loop_
_entity.id
_entity.type
_entity.pdbx_description
1 polymer ?
#
loop_
_entity_poly.entity_id
_entity_poly.type
_entity_poly.pdbx_seq_one_letter_code
_entity_poly.pdbx_strand_id
1 'polypeptide(L)' 'RLAEHNNKNLSFWTKRGNDWKLIYYEEFTSKSDALNREKWLKGGSGRDFLKSINI' A
#
# COMPACT_ATOMS: atom_id res chain seq x y z
N ARG A 1 -9.88 -0.57 2.71
CA ARG A 1 -8.48 -0.89 2.37
C ARG A 1 -7.95 -2.10 3.13
N LEU A 2 -7.45 -1.96 4.38
CA LEU A 2 -6.86 -3.10 5.10
C LEU A 2 -7.89 -4.17 5.46
N ALA A 3 -9.03 -3.76 6.00
CA ALA A 3 -10.14 -4.65 6.30
C ALA A 3 -10.63 -5.42 5.06
N GLU A 4 -10.65 -4.80 3.89
CA GLU A 4 -11.04 -5.45 2.64
C GLU A 4 -10.04 -6.53 2.19
N HIS A 5 -8.74 -6.27 2.36
CA HIS A 5 -7.69 -7.26 2.08
C HIS A 5 -7.73 -8.43 3.07
N ASN A 6 -8.02 -8.17 4.35
CA ASN A 6 -8.13 -9.22 5.37
C ASN A 6 -9.45 -10.01 5.29
N ASN A 7 -10.49 -9.45 4.67
CA ASN A 7 -11.79 -10.12 4.50
C ASN A 7 -11.81 -11.12 3.32
N LYS A 8 -10.66 -11.39 2.66
CA LYS A 8 -10.42 -12.42 1.63
C LYS A 8 -11.38 -12.46 0.42
N ASN A 9 -12.40 -11.62 0.37
CA ASN A 9 -13.48 -11.68 -0.62
C ASN A 9 -13.36 -10.60 -1.69
N LEU A 10 -12.56 -9.55 -1.46
CA LEU A 10 -12.56 -8.34 -2.30
C LEU A 10 -11.29 -8.17 -3.14
N SER A 11 -10.19 -8.85 -2.81
CA SER A 11 -8.91 -8.66 -3.51
C SER A 11 -8.35 -9.98 -4.02
N PHE A 12 -8.44 -10.21 -5.33
CA PHE A 12 -7.95 -11.44 -5.98
C PHE A 12 -6.46 -11.70 -5.70
N TRP A 13 -5.63 -10.65 -5.73
CA TRP A 13 -4.19 -10.74 -5.53
C TRP A 13 -3.78 -10.99 -4.08
N THR A 14 -4.48 -10.40 -3.11
CA THR A 14 -4.11 -10.50 -1.68
C THR A 14 -4.90 -11.55 -0.91
N LYS A 15 -5.94 -12.15 -1.52
CA LYS A 15 -6.79 -13.22 -0.95
C LYS A 15 -6.01 -14.46 -0.48
N ARG A 16 -4.88 -14.76 -1.13
CA ARG A 16 -4.02 -15.90 -0.76
C ARG A 16 -3.18 -15.66 0.50
N GLY A 17 -2.92 -14.39 0.84
CA GLY A 17 -2.24 -14.01 2.08
C GLY A 17 -3.21 -13.96 3.27
N ASN A 18 -2.72 -14.31 4.44
CA ASN A 18 -3.43 -14.14 5.71
C ASN A 18 -2.74 -13.03 6.52
N ASP A 19 -3.52 -12.29 7.32
CA ASP A 19 -3.02 -11.35 8.33
C ASP A 19 -2.19 -10.18 7.76
N TRP A 20 -2.73 -9.45 6.78
CA TRP A 20 -2.08 -8.24 6.28
C TRP A 20 -2.00 -7.19 7.39
N LYS A 21 -0.79 -6.70 7.66
CA LYS A 21 -0.49 -5.63 8.61
C LYS A 21 -0.09 -4.36 7.88
N LEU A 22 -0.58 -3.22 8.35
CA LEU A 22 -0.19 -1.91 7.84
C LEU A 22 1.14 -1.51 8.49
N ILE A 23 2.22 -1.50 7.71
CA ILE A 23 3.59 -1.16 8.18
C ILE A 23 4.02 0.25 7.78
N TYR A 24 3.31 0.88 6.85
CA TYR A 24 3.58 2.22 6.35
C TYR A 24 2.29 2.91 5.93
N TYR A 25 2.13 4.17 6.31
CA TYR A 25 1.08 5.04 5.79
C TYR A 25 1.56 6.49 5.73
N GLU A 26 0.99 7.25 4.81
CA GLU A 26 1.19 8.69 4.67
C GLU A 26 -0.19 9.34 4.59
N GLU A 27 -0.35 10.51 5.22
CA GLU A 27 -1.58 11.29 5.19
C GLU A 27 -1.44 12.45 4.20
N PHE A 28 -2.50 12.68 3.43
CA PHE A 28 -2.55 13.74 2.42
C PHE A 28 -3.89 14.47 2.51
N THR A 29 -3.85 15.79 2.37
CA THR A 29 -5.05 16.62 2.36
C THR A 29 -5.83 16.49 1.06
N SER A 30 -5.14 16.26 -0.07
CA SER A 30 -5.76 16.07 -1.38
C SER A 30 -5.72 14.61 -1.83
N LYS A 31 -6.86 14.14 -2.35
CA LYS A 31 -6.98 12.82 -2.96
C LYS A 31 -6.06 12.64 -4.17
N SER A 32 -5.84 13.70 -4.96
CA SER A 32 -4.94 13.65 -6.12
C SER A 32 -3.52 13.32 -5.71
N ASP A 33 -3.06 13.94 -4.62
CA ASP A 33 -1.68 13.81 -4.15
C ASP A 33 -1.46 12.42 -3.54
N ALA A 34 -2.44 11.94 -2.77
CA ALA A 34 -2.44 10.56 -2.28
C ALA A 34 -2.33 9.53 -3.41
N LEU A 35 -3.08 9.71 -4.50
CA LEU A 35 -3.06 8.80 -5.65
C LEU A 35 -1.74 8.89 -6.43
N ASN A 36 -1.19 10.09 -6.63
CA ASN A 36 0.09 10.27 -7.30
C ASN A 36 1.22 9.63 -6.48
N ARG A 37 1.20 9.81 -5.16
CA ARG A 37 2.16 9.18 -4.26
C ARG A 37 2.05 7.66 -4.28
N GLU A 38 0.84 7.11 -4.23
CA GLU A 38 0.63 5.66 -4.32
C GLU A 38 1.17 5.08 -5.64
N LYS A 39 0.94 5.76 -6.76
CA LYS A 39 1.50 5.36 -8.06
C LYS A 39 3.03 5.39 -8.05
N TRP A 40 3.62 6.44 -7.48
CA TRP A 40 5.07 6.56 -7.35
C TRP A 40 5.68 5.45 -6.49
N LEU A 41 5.07 5.15 -5.34
CA LEU A 41 5.50 4.07 -4.42
C LEU A 41 5.48 2.68 -5.10
N LYS A 42 4.55 2.44 -6.04
CA LYS A 42 4.48 1.19 -6.80
C LYS A 42 5.55 1.07 -7.89
N GLY A 43 6.17 2.17 -8.29
CA GLY A 43 7.26 2.24 -9.27
C GLY A 43 8.63 1.86 -8.71
N GLY A 44 9.67 1.87 -9.55
CA GLY A 44 11.04 1.47 -9.18
C GLY A 44 11.62 2.31 -8.03
N SER A 45 11.70 3.63 -8.22
CA SER A 45 12.22 4.55 -7.21
C SER A 45 11.41 4.53 -5.91
N GLY A 46 10.10 4.32 -6.00
CA GLY A 46 9.23 4.16 -4.84
C GLY A 46 9.55 2.93 -4.00
N ARG A 47 9.87 1.80 -4.65
CA ARG A 47 10.30 0.58 -3.96
C ARG A 47 11.66 0.76 -3.30
N ASP A 48 12.59 1.48 -3.93
CA ASP A 48 13.89 1.75 -3.33
C ASP A 48 13.78 2.68 -2.12
N PHE A 49 12.87 3.66 -2.17
CA PHE A 49 12.51 4.44 -1.00
C PHE A 49 11.96 3.57 0.13
N LEU A 50 11.03 2.65 -0.15
CA LEU A 50 10.49 1.73 0.87
C LEU A 50 11.60 0.88 1.52
N LYS A 51 12.56 0.37 0.74
CA LYS A 51 13.73 -0.32 1.27
C LYS A 51 14.59 0.58 2.16
N SER A 52 14.78 1.85 1.78
CA SER A 52 15.59 2.79 2.55
C SER A 52 15.01 3.12 3.92
N ILE A 53 13.68 3.09 4.04
CA ILE A 53 12.97 3.27 5.32
C ILE A 53 12.78 1.94 6.06
N ASN A 54 13.53 0.91 5.65
CA ASN A 54 13.64 -0.39 6.32
C ASN A 54 12.34 -1.20 6.37
N ILE A 55 11.54 -1.09 5.30
CA ILE A 55 10.29 -1.82 5.05
C ILE A 55 10.48 -2.90 3.99
#